data_AF-A0A5A7U3X6-F1
#
_entry.id   AF-A0A5A7U3X6-F1
#
_cell.length_a   1.000
_cell.length_b   1.000
_cell.length_c   1.000
_cell.angle_alpha   90.00
_cell.angle_beta   90.00
_cell.angle_gamma   90.00
#
_symmetry.space_group_name_H-M   'P 1'
#
loop_
_entity.id
_entity.type
_entity.pdbx_description
1 polymer ?
#
loop_
_entity_poly.entity_id
_entity_poly.type
_entity_poly.pdbx_seq_one_letter_code
_entity_poly.pdbx_strand_id
1 'polypeptide(L)'
;MDPHEIAAVLSAFTIAQRQMLLILEALLHDNKRITHIPVDAGHRIRQLTYFRMIHASDLNCLRALDGTYIKVNVSAADIPRYRTRKSEVATNVLDVCDTNGGFVFILAGWEGSTVDSRILRDALSRPNGLKVSKGYYYLRDAGYPNAEGFLAPYRGQHYHLQEWRGVENAPETPKEFFNMKHCSARNVIERAFGLLKGRWAILRGKSYYLVQVQCRTIMACCLLHNLINREMSYIEELDDEDDGDSTHATTSGDDITYIEPSNEWTEWRDALASSMFTEWQLCNQ
;
A
#
# COMPACT_ATOMS: atom_id res chain seq x y z
N MET A 1 -21.07 -24.98 -26.28
CA MET A 1 -21.23 -24.99 -24.81
C MET A 1 -22.72 -25.14 -24.58
N ASP A 2 -23.11 -26.21 -23.88
CA ASP A 2 -24.51 -26.56 -23.68
C ASP A 2 -25.21 -25.45 -22.86
N PRO A 3 -26.43 -25.00 -23.24
CA PRO A 3 -27.25 -24.10 -22.41
C PRO A 3 -27.32 -24.51 -20.94
N HIS A 4 -27.31 -25.80 -20.63
CA HIS A 4 -27.30 -26.30 -19.25
C HIS A 4 -25.95 -26.09 -18.53
N GLU A 5 -24.83 -26.23 -19.23
CA GLU A 5 -23.50 -25.91 -18.69
C GLU A 5 -23.35 -24.42 -18.41
N ILE A 6 -23.84 -23.57 -19.32
CA ILE A 6 -23.82 -22.11 -19.15
C ILE A 6 -24.66 -21.70 -17.93
N ALA A 7 -25.85 -22.28 -17.77
CA ALA A 7 -26.72 -22.03 -16.62
C ALA A 7 -26.08 -22.51 -15.30
N ALA A 8 -25.42 -23.67 -15.31
CA ALA A 8 -24.72 -24.20 -14.14
C ALA A 8 -23.53 -23.31 -13.73
N VAL A 9 -22.74 -22.83 -14.70
CA VAL A 9 -21.61 -21.92 -14.45
C VAL A 9 -22.10 -20.57 -13.92
N LEU A 10 -23.16 -20.00 -14.50
CA LEU A 10 -23.75 -18.75 -14.03
C LEU A 10 -24.36 -18.90 -12.63
N SER A 11 -24.99 -20.04 -12.35
CA SER A 11 -25.53 -20.35 -11.02
C SER A 11 -24.43 -20.48 -9.97
N ALA A 12 -23.40 -21.29 -10.24
CA ALA A 12 -22.24 -21.43 -9.35
C ALA A 12 -21.52 -20.11 -9.12
N PHE A 13 -21.37 -19.30 -10.17
CA PHE A 13 -20.80 -17.96 -10.08
C PHE A 13 -21.66 -17.02 -9.22
N THR A 14 -22.98 -17.03 -9.40
CA THR A 14 -23.92 -16.22 -8.59
C THR A 14 -23.94 -16.66 -7.13
N ILE A 15 -23.85 -17.97 -6.87
CA ILE A 15 -23.78 -18.54 -5.51
C ILE A 15 -22.47 -18.14 -4.84
N ALA A 16 -21.32 -18.28 -5.53
CA ALA A 16 -20.02 -17.85 -5.02
C ALA A 16 -20.00 -16.34 -4.73
N GLN A 17 -20.59 -15.52 -5.61
CA GLN A 17 -20.73 -14.08 -5.37
C GLN A 17 -21.62 -13.78 -4.17
N ARG A 18 -22.77 -14.45 -4.02
CA ARG A 18 -23.65 -14.27 -2.85
C ARG A 18 -22.96 -14.72 -1.57
N GLN A 19 -22.23 -15.83 -1.58
CA GLN A 19 -21.46 -16.30 -0.42
C GLN A 19 -20.33 -15.32 -0.08
N MET A 20 -19.62 -14.79 -1.09
CA MET A 20 -18.61 -13.75 -0.88
C MET A 20 -19.21 -12.45 -0.32
N LEU A 21 -20.40 -12.05 -0.78
CA LEU A 21 -21.16 -10.92 -0.24
C LEU A 21 -21.63 -11.16 1.19
N LEU A 22 -22.09 -12.37 1.54
CA LEU A 22 -22.49 -12.73 2.90
C LEU A 22 -21.30 -12.80 3.86
N ILE A 23 -20.16 -13.31 3.39
CA ILE A 23 -18.90 -13.31 4.16
C ILE A 23 -18.39 -11.88 4.34
N LEU A 24 -18.45 -11.04 3.30
CA LEU A 24 -18.17 -9.61 3.39
C LEU A 24 -19.12 -8.89 4.34
N GLU A 25 -20.42 -9.15 4.28
CA GLU A 25 -21.41 -8.57 5.17
C GLU A 25 -21.16 -9.01 6.60
N ALA A 26 -20.82 -10.27 6.85
CA ALA A 26 -20.42 -10.77 8.16
C ALA A 26 -19.11 -10.10 8.66
N LEU A 27 -18.08 -10.03 7.82
CA LEU A 27 -16.81 -9.35 8.13
C LEU A 27 -16.99 -7.84 8.33
N LEU A 28 -17.92 -7.20 7.61
CA LEU A 28 -18.24 -5.77 7.74
C LEU A 28 -19.19 -5.50 8.92
N HIS A 29 -20.04 -6.43 9.31
CA HIS A 29 -20.90 -6.30 10.50
C HIS A 29 -20.08 -6.41 11.80
N ASP A 30 -19.00 -7.19 11.80
CA ASP A 30 -18.03 -7.26 12.88
C ASP A 30 -17.07 -6.04 12.91
N ASN A 31 -17.06 -5.21 11.85
CA ASN A 31 -16.28 -3.97 11.74
C ASN A 31 -16.88 -2.76 12.46
N LYS A 32 -17.54 -2.97 13.61
CA LYS A 32 -17.55 -1.92 14.65
C LYS A 32 -16.20 -1.84 15.39
N ARG A 33 -15.25 -2.73 15.13
CA ARG A 33 -13.91 -2.74 15.75
C ARG A 33 -12.80 -3.28 14.83
N ILE A 34 -12.48 -2.59 13.73
CA ILE A 34 -11.07 -2.58 13.28
C ILE A 34 -10.48 -1.24 13.73
N THR A 35 -10.32 -1.10 15.03
CA THR A 35 -9.53 -0.02 15.66
C THR A 35 -8.39 -0.57 16.51
N HIS A 36 -8.09 -1.86 16.43
CA HIS A 36 -6.89 -2.41 17.05
C HIS A 36 -6.55 -3.76 16.43
N ILE A 37 -5.34 -3.91 15.89
CA ILE A 37 -4.72 -5.22 15.70
C ILE A 37 -3.43 -5.17 16.54
N PRO A 38 -3.21 -6.14 17.45
CA PRO A 38 -2.01 -6.17 18.27
C PRO A 38 -0.77 -6.27 17.37
N VAL A 39 0.27 -5.52 17.73
CA VAL A 39 1.62 -5.68 17.18
C VAL A 39 2.29 -6.80 17.96
N ASP A 40 2.52 -7.94 17.32
CA ASP A 40 3.40 -9.02 17.76
C ASP A 40 3.52 -10.04 16.59
N ALA A 41 4.63 -10.66 16.20
CA ALA A 41 6.04 -10.64 16.59
C ALA A 41 6.91 -10.95 15.34
N GLY A 42 8.18 -10.55 15.34
CA GLY A 42 9.33 -11.31 14.79
C GLY A 42 9.40 -11.79 13.32
N HIS A 43 10.08 -10.99 12.47
CA HIS A 43 11.10 -11.35 11.44
C HIS A 43 11.00 -12.60 10.52
N ARG A 44 11.32 -12.41 9.21
CA ARG A 44 12.66 -12.69 8.60
C ARG A 44 12.86 -12.31 7.11
N ILE A 45 13.95 -11.55 6.88
CA ILE A 45 15.02 -11.60 5.84
C ILE A 45 14.66 -11.45 4.33
N ARG A 46 14.77 -10.19 3.86
CA ARG A 46 15.75 -9.75 2.84
C ARG A 46 16.01 -8.24 3.05
N GLN A 47 17.28 -7.86 3.29
CA GLN A 47 17.83 -6.53 3.62
C GLN A 47 18.06 -6.21 5.12
N LEU A 48 18.90 -7.01 5.76
CA LEU A 48 19.35 -6.86 7.16
C LEU A 48 20.24 -5.62 7.46
N THR A 49 20.55 -4.78 6.46
CA THR A 49 21.28 -3.51 6.68
C THR A 49 20.34 -2.30 6.68
N TYR A 50 19.18 -2.41 6.03
CA TYR A 50 18.25 -1.29 5.84
C TYR A 50 17.26 -1.12 6.99
N PHE A 51 16.83 -2.24 7.61
CA PHE A 51 15.90 -2.21 8.74
C PHE A 51 16.50 -1.51 9.97
N ARG A 52 17.81 -1.66 10.22
CA ARG A 52 18.51 -0.94 11.29
C ARG A 52 18.67 0.56 11.01
N MET A 53 18.90 0.97 9.77
CA MET A 53 19.19 2.38 9.44
C MET A 53 17.95 3.28 9.45
N ILE A 54 16.78 2.74 9.08
CA ILE A 54 15.51 3.50 9.17
C ILE A 54 14.91 3.49 10.58
N HIS A 55 15.10 2.42 11.36
CA HIS A 55 14.64 2.37 12.75
C HIS A 55 15.63 2.95 13.77
N ALA A 56 16.84 3.35 13.35
CA ALA A 56 17.80 4.06 14.20
C ALA A 56 17.53 5.58 14.29
N SER A 57 16.72 6.13 13.38
CA SER A 57 16.15 7.47 13.56
C SER A 57 14.90 7.36 14.41
N ASP A 58 14.71 8.24 15.40
CA ASP A 58 13.58 8.26 16.36
C ASP A 58 12.16 8.38 15.73
N LEU A 59 11.99 8.18 14.42
CA LEU A 59 10.73 8.11 13.68
C LEU A 59 10.51 6.70 13.11
N ASN A 60 9.39 6.08 13.49
CA ASN A 60 9.04 4.73 13.06
C ASN A 60 8.33 4.76 11.69
N CYS A 61 9.01 4.29 10.65
CA CYS A 61 8.39 4.02 9.36
C CYS A 61 7.24 3.02 9.56
N LEU A 62 6.00 3.42 9.24
CA LEU A 62 4.85 2.55 9.38
C LEU A 62 4.81 1.54 8.25
N ARG A 63 4.57 2.02 7.02
CA ARG A 63 4.07 1.20 5.90
C ARG A 63 4.30 1.88 4.55
N ALA A 64 4.06 1.17 3.46
CA ALA A 64 4.05 1.74 2.11
C ALA A 64 2.63 2.16 1.71
N LEU A 65 2.49 3.30 1.04
CA LEU A 65 1.22 3.85 0.54
C LEU A 65 1.34 4.14 -0.95
N ASP A 66 0.37 3.69 -1.73
CA ASP A 66 0.29 3.95 -3.16
C ASP A 66 -1.13 3.74 -3.70
N GLY A 67 -1.39 4.29 -4.89
CA GLY A 67 -2.62 4.08 -5.64
C GLY A 67 -2.52 2.94 -6.63
N THR A 68 -3.63 2.28 -6.91
CA THR A 68 -3.74 1.31 -8.00
C THR A 68 -5.03 1.46 -8.78
N TYR A 69 -4.95 1.27 -10.09
CA TYR A 69 -6.12 1.35 -10.98
C TYR A 69 -6.74 -0.04 -11.20
N ILE A 70 -8.06 -0.11 -11.08
CA ILE A 70 -8.88 -1.29 -11.39
C ILE A 70 -9.88 -0.92 -12.48
N LYS A 71 -9.91 -1.70 -13.57
CA LYS A 71 -10.76 -1.42 -14.73
C LYS A 71 -12.24 -1.54 -14.35
N VAL A 72 -13.03 -0.56 -14.78
CA VAL A 72 -14.48 -0.52 -14.55
C VAL A 72 -15.23 -0.26 -15.85
N ASN A 73 -16.52 -0.58 -15.85
CA ASN A 73 -17.44 -0.15 -16.89
C ASN A 73 -18.35 0.95 -16.33
N VAL A 74 -18.51 2.03 -17.09
CA VAL A 74 -19.32 3.20 -16.71
C VAL A 74 -20.14 3.66 -17.90
N SER A 75 -21.15 4.49 -17.64
CA SER A 75 -21.94 5.11 -18.70
C SER A 75 -21.06 5.96 -19.62
N ALA A 76 -21.45 6.16 -20.87
CA ALA A 76 -20.71 7.02 -21.81
C ALA A 76 -20.49 8.44 -21.26
N ALA A 77 -21.45 8.95 -20.47
CA ALA A 77 -21.36 10.25 -19.83
C ALA A 77 -20.29 10.31 -18.71
N ASP A 78 -20.02 9.20 -18.04
CA ASP A 78 -19.07 9.13 -16.93
C ASP A 78 -17.64 8.77 -17.38
N ILE A 79 -17.44 8.26 -18.61
CA ILE A 79 -16.12 7.89 -19.14
C ILE A 79 -15.05 8.96 -18.90
N PRO A 80 -15.29 10.27 -19.14
CA PRO A 80 -14.28 11.30 -18.92
C PRO A 80 -13.78 11.35 -17.47
N ARG A 81 -14.66 11.11 -16.49
CA ARG A 81 -14.29 11.12 -15.05
C ARG A 81 -13.41 9.93 -14.70
N TYR A 82 -13.69 8.75 -15.27
CA TYR A 82 -12.95 7.52 -14.96
C TYR A 82 -11.74 7.28 -15.87
N ARG A 83 -11.46 8.20 -16.80
CA ARG A 83 -10.33 8.06 -17.72
C ARG A 83 -9.02 8.41 -17.02
N THR A 84 -8.14 7.43 -16.94
CA THR A 84 -6.77 7.58 -16.43
C THR A 84 -5.86 8.29 -17.43
N ARG A 85 -4.67 8.70 -16.98
CA ARG A 85 -3.61 9.25 -17.86
C ARG A 85 -3.19 8.30 -18.98
N LYS A 86 -3.35 6.98 -18.78
CA LYS A 86 -3.07 5.94 -19.78
C LYS A 86 -4.28 5.65 -20.70
N SER A 87 -5.29 6.53 -20.69
CA SER A 87 -6.53 6.40 -21.48
C SER A 87 -7.37 5.16 -21.15
N GLU A 88 -7.12 4.49 -20.02
CA GLU A 88 -7.96 3.39 -19.53
C GLU A 88 -9.11 3.92 -18.68
N VAL A 89 -10.27 3.27 -18.74
CA VAL A 89 -11.42 3.56 -17.87
C VAL A 89 -11.30 2.71 -16.60
N ALA A 90 -10.99 3.35 -15.48
CA ALA A 90 -10.68 2.68 -14.22
C ALA A 90 -11.15 3.48 -13.00
N THR A 91 -11.38 2.77 -11.90
CA THR A 91 -11.47 3.35 -10.56
C THR A 91 -10.07 3.35 -9.92
N ASN A 92 -9.73 4.40 -9.19
CA ASN A 92 -8.52 4.50 -8.39
C ASN A 92 -8.80 3.97 -6.98
N VAL A 93 -7.85 3.20 -6.46
CA VAL A 93 -7.88 2.60 -5.13
C VAL A 93 -6.60 3.05 -4.43
N LEU A 94 -6.73 3.79 -3.33
CA LEU A 94 -5.61 4.14 -2.48
C LEU A 94 -5.47 3.09 -1.38
N ASP A 95 -4.30 2.48 -1.27
CA ASP A 95 -4.05 1.44 -0.29
C ASP A 95 -2.79 1.72 0.54
N VAL A 96 -2.74 1.10 1.72
CA VAL A 96 -1.55 1.05 2.58
C VAL A 96 -1.27 -0.41 2.93
N CYS A 97 -0.01 -0.85 2.81
CA CYS A 97 0.37 -2.21 3.18
C CYS A 97 1.55 -2.27 4.17
N ASP A 98 1.55 -3.25 5.08
CA ASP A 98 2.76 -3.57 5.87
C ASP A 98 3.90 -4.10 5.01
N THR A 99 5.02 -4.33 5.68
CA THR A 99 6.21 -5.05 5.22
C THR A 99 5.93 -6.43 4.65
N ASN A 100 4.82 -7.09 5.04
CA ASN A 100 4.43 -8.41 4.57
C ASN A 100 3.46 -8.34 3.37
N GLY A 101 3.09 -7.14 2.93
CA GLY A 101 2.16 -6.94 1.82
C GLY A 101 0.69 -7.12 2.21
N GLY A 102 0.37 -7.17 3.51
CA GLY A 102 -1.00 -7.13 4.01
C GLY A 102 -1.57 -5.72 3.95
N PHE A 103 -2.79 -5.58 3.40
CA PHE A 103 -3.48 -4.29 3.28
C PHE A 103 -4.12 -3.87 4.60
N VAL A 104 -3.80 -2.69 5.12
CA VAL A 104 -4.40 -2.19 6.39
C VAL A 104 -5.28 -0.97 6.23
N PHE A 105 -5.19 -0.32 5.08
CA PHE A 105 -6.12 0.72 4.71
C PHE A 105 -6.41 0.56 3.23
N ILE A 106 -7.70 0.63 2.89
CA ILE A 106 -8.20 0.50 1.53
C ILE A 106 -9.24 1.58 1.32
N LEU A 107 -9.02 2.43 0.33
CA LEU A 107 -9.96 3.44 -0.12
C LEU A 107 -10.23 3.28 -1.61
N ALA A 108 -11.27 2.50 -1.92
CA ALA A 108 -11.72 2.24 -3.28
C ALA A 108 -12.82 3.22 -3.72
N GLY A 109 -12.89 3.48 -5.03
CA GLY A 109 -14.05 4.15 -5.65
C GLY A 109 -13.81 5.55 -6.17
N TRP A 110 -12.57 6.04 -6.12
CA TRP A 110 -12.21 7.32 -6.71
C TRP A 110 -12.18 7.24 -8.23
N GLU A 111 -12.56 8.31 -8.92
CA GLU A 111 -12.54 8.28 -10.38
C GLU A 111 -11.09 8.24 -10.90
N GLY A 112 -10.85 7.51 -12.00
CA GLY A 112 -9.51 7.32 -12.56
C GLY A 112 -8.80 8.59 -13.04
N SER A 113 -9.53 9.70 -13.23
CA SER A 113 -8.93 11.02 -13.53
C SER A 113 -8.49 11.79 -12.29
N THR A 114 -8.86 11.34 -11.09
CA THR A 114 -8.57 12.04 -9.84
C THR A 114 -7.07 11.99 -9.54
N VAL A 115 -6.53 13.15 -9.15
CA VAL A 115 -5.13 13.27 -8.73
C VAL A 115 -4.94 12.63 -7.36
N ASP A 116 -3.87 11.86 -7.20
CA ASP A 116 -3.57 11.10 -5.99
C ASP A 116 -3.54 11.94 -4.70
N SER A 117 -3.04 13.17 -4.77
CA SER A 117 -3.05 14.11 -3.63
C SER A 117 -4.45 14.44 -3.12
N ARG A 118 -5.45 14.47 -4.00
CA ARG A 118 -6.86 14.69 -3.62
C ARG A 118 -7.45 13.49 -2.91
N ILE A 119 -7.15 12.29 -3.40
CA ILE A 119 -7.62 11.02 -2.81
C ILE A 119 -7.07 10.87 -1.39
N LEU A 120 -5.79 11.17 -1.23
CA LEU A 120 -5.12 11.13 0.06
C LEU A 120 -5.63 12.18 1.05
N ARG A 121 -5.93 13.41 0.59
CA ARG A 121 -6.57 14.43 1.45
C ARG A 121 -7.94 13.96 1.93
N ASP A 122 -8.73 13.37 1.04
CA ASP A 122 -10.00 12.77 1.43
C ASP A 122 -9.80 11.65 2.44
N ALA A 123 -8.84 10.74 2.19
CA ALA A 123 -8.53 9.63 3.08
C ALA A 123 -8.26 10.10 4.52
N LEU A 124 -7.52 11.19 4.72
CA LEU A 124 -7.22 11.75 6.04
C LEU A 124 -8.41 12.47 6.70
N SER A 125 -9.25 13.11 5.90
CA SER A 125 -10.37 13.92 6.42
C SER A 125 -11.57 13.08 6.90
N ARG A 126 -11.62 11.79 6.55
CA ARG A 126 -12.74 10.90 6.89
C ARG A 126 -12.71 10.52 8.37
N PRO A 127 -13.87 10.39 9.04
CA PRO A 127 -13.93 9.93 10.44
C PRO A 127 -13.26 8.56 10.67
N ASN A 128 -13.51 7.61 9.75
CA ASN A 128 -12.85 6.29 9.71
C ASN A 128 -11.75 6.27 8.63
N GLY A 129 -11.08 7.40 8.46
CA GLY A 129 -10.07 7.64 7.45
C GLY A 129 -8.71 7.05 7.81
N LEU A 130 -7.73 7.30 6.94
CA LEU A 130 -6.33 7.00 7.20
C LEU A 130 -5.88 7.80 8.43
N LYS A 131 -5.28 7.12 9.41
CA LYS A 131 -4.75 7.75 10.62
C LYS A 131 -3.23 7.74 10.58
N VAL A 132 -2.64 8.89 10.85
CA VAL A 132 -1.18 9.05 10.93
C VAL A 132 -0.87 9.76 12.23
N SER A 133 -0.37 9.00 13.20
CA SER A 133 0.08 9.55 14.47
C SER A 133 1.38 10.34 14.25
N LYS A 134 1.52 11.48 14.92
CA LYS A 134 2.78 12.24 14.93
C LYS A 134 3.95 11.34 15.36
N GLY A 135 5.11 11.54 14.72
CA GLY A 135 6.30 10.70 14.93
C GLY A 135 6.32 9.41 14.10
N TYR A 136 5.32 9.18 13.26
CA TYR A 136 5.28 8.05 12.33
C TYR A 136 5.12 8.54 10.89
N TYR A 137 5.53 7.73 9.91
CA TYR A 137 5.34 8.10 8.50
C TYR A 137 5.10 6.93 7.55
N TYR A 138 4.45 7.24 6.42
CA TYR A 138 4.31 6.32 5.29
C TYR A 138 5.28 6.65 4.16
N LEU A 139 5.82 5.61 3.51
CA LEU A 139 6.58 5.76 2.27
C LEU A 139 5.63 5.96 1.09
N ARG A 140 5.86 7.00 0.29
CA ARG A 140 5.01 7.37 -0.86
C ARG A 140 5.78 7.43 -2.17
N ASP A 141 5.03 7.42 -3.27
CA ASP A 141 5.56 7.72 -4.61
C ASP A 141 5.90 9.22 -4.78
N ALA A 142 6.75 9.54 -5.76
CA ALA A 142 7.16 10.90 -6.13
C ALA A 142 5.99 11.81 -6.57
N GLY A 143 4.87 11.20 -6.96
CA GLY A 143 3.61 11.89 -7.25
C GLY A 143 3.02 12.63 -6.05
N TYR A 144 3.41 12.26 -4.83
CA TYR A 144 2.94 12.89 -3.59
C TYR A 144 3.91 13.96 -3.07
N PRO A 145 3.42 14.96 -2.31
CA PRO A 145 4.29 15.92 -1.62
C PRO A 145 5.08 15.24 -0.49
N ASN A 146 6.28 15.74 -0.19
CA ASN A 146 7.00 15.39 1.05
C ASN A 146 6.40 16.23 2.18
N ALA A 147 5.89 15.59 3.23
CA ALA A 147 5.08 16.27 4.24
C ALA A 147 5.13 15.54 5.59
N GLU A 148 4.62 16.18 6.63
CA GLU A 148 4.49 15.52 7.93
C GLU A 148 3.68 14.23 7.84
N GLY A 149 4.22 13.15 8.40
CA GLY A 149 3.61 11.82 8.36
C GLY A 149 3.87 11.06 7.06
N PHE A 150 4.64 11.62 6.13
CA PHE A 150 4.76 11.03 4.82
C PHE A 150 6.03 11.40 4.05
N LEU A 151 6.85 10.38 3.84
CA LEU A 151 8.13 10.52 3.20
C LEU A 151 8.01 10.25 1.70
N ALA A 152 8.43 11.22 0.89
CA ALA A 152 8.49 11.10 -0.57
C ALA A 152 9.96 11.03 -1.04
N PRO A 153 10.23 10.41 -2.20
CA PRO A 153 11.55 10.44 -2.83
C PRO A 153 11.93 11.87 -3.30
N TYR A 154 13.20 12.07 -3.64
CA TYR A 154 13.66 13.25 -4.38
C TYR A 154 13.19 13.20 -5.83
N ARG A 155 12.64 14.31 -6.31
CA ARG A 155 12.29 14.50 -7.73
C ARG A 155 13.54 14.86 -8.54
N GLY A 156 13.56 14.47 -9.81
CA GLY A 156 14.67 14.79 -10.72
C GLY A 156 15.94 13.99 -10.44
N GLN A 157 15.84 12.87 -9.74
CA GLN A 157 16.90 11.91 -9.49
C GLN A 157 16.41 10.53 -9.95
N HIS A 158 17.33 9.58 -10.16
CA HIS A 158 16.98 8.19 -10.42
C HIS A 158 16.05 7.67 -9.31
N TYR A 159 15.00 6.96 -9.73
CA TYR A 159 13.86 6.60 -8.89
C TYR A 159 13.42 5.16 -9.13
N HIS A 160 13.46 4.63 -10.35
CA HIS A 160 12.97 3.29 -10.61
C HIS A 160 14.02 2.23 -10.22
N LEU A 161 13.60 1.16 -9.56
CA LEU A 161 14.47 0.04 -9.17
C LEU A 161 15.25 -0.57 -10.35
N GLN A 162 14.73 -0.44 -11.57
CA GLN A 162 15.39 -0.92 -12.78
C GLN A 162 16.60 -0.08 -13.18
N GLU A 163 16.61 1.21 -12.83
CA GLU A 163 17.71 2.14 -13.13
C GLU A 163 18.98 1.80 -12.35
N TRP A 164 18.82 1.15 -11.19
CA TRP A 164 19.92 0.73 -10.30
C TRP A 164 20.46 -0.67 -10.63
N ARG A 165 20.14 -1.24 -11.80
CA ARG A 165 20.63 -2.56 -12.20
C ARG A 165 21.99 -2.43 -12.88
N GLY A 166 22.99 -3.16 -12.36
CA GLY A 166 24.35 -3.18 -12.91
C GLY A 166 25.33 -2.38 -12.05
N VAL A 167 26.60 -2.79 -12.05
CA VAL A 167 27.65 -2.24 -11.18
C VAL A 167 27.95 -0.77 -11.50
N GLU A 168 27.78 -0.38 -12.77
CA GLU A 168 28.02 1.00 -13.25
C GLU A 168 26.94 2.00 -12.80
N ASN A 169 25.80 1.52 -12.31
CA ASN A 169 24.68 2.36 -11.87
C ASN A 169 24.67 2.50 -10.34
N ALA A 170 25.83 2.51 -9.69
CA ALA A 170 25.88 2.76 -8.26
C ALA A 170 25.46 4.21 -7.95
N PRO A 171 24.70 4.46 -6.87
CA PRO A 171 24.32 5.82 -6.50
C PRO A 171 25.56 6.65 -6.15
N GLU A 172 25.66 7.83 -6.75
CA GLU A 172 26.81 8.73 -6.58
C GLU A 172 26.54 9.81 -5.53
N THR A 173 25.26 10.10 -5.29
CA THR A 173 24.85 11.15 -4.36
C THR A 173 24.00 10.60 -3.20
N PRO A 174 23.94 11.33 -2.06
CA PRO A 174 23.04 10.97 -0.97
C PRO A 174 21.57 10.86 -1.40
N LYS A 175 21.13 11.72 -2.32
CA LYS A 175 19.75 11.74 -2.82
C LYS A 175 19.43 10.52 -3.67
N GLU A 176 20.38 10.11 -4.51
CA GLU A 176 20.30 8.90 -5.31
C GLU A 176 20.27 7.65 -4.44
N PHE A 177 21.17 7.54 -3.46
CA PHE A 177 21.19 6.43 -2.53
C PHE A 177 19.90 6.35 -1.72
N PHE A 178 19.41 7.49 -1.23
CA PHE A 178 18.11 7.59 -0.56
C PHE A 178 16.99 7.10 -1.48
N ASN A 179 16.89 7.59 -2.71
CA ASN A 179 15.86 7.18 -3.65
C ASN A 179 15.92 5.68 -3.96
N MET A 180 17.10 5.13 -4.21
CA MET A 180 17.31 3.71 -4.45
C MET A 180 16.72 2.88 -3.29
N LYS A 181 17.03 3.28 -2.05
CA LYS A 181 16.56 2.61 -0.84
C LYS A 181 15.06 2.81 -0.60
N HIS A 182 14.57 4.04 -0.73
CA HIS A 182 13.15 4.39 -0.63
C HIS A 182 12.30 3.55 -1.59
N CYS A 183 12.74 3.40 -2.83
CA CYS A 183 12.03 2.63 -3.85
C CYS A 183 12.08 1.14 -3.57
N SER A 184 13.20 0.63 -3.06
CA SER A 184 13.32 -0.75 -2.60
C SER A 184 12.32 -1.08 -1.49
N ALA A 185 12.18 -0.18 -0.53
CA ALA A 185 11.25 -0.34 0.58
C ALA A 185 9.79 -0.24 0.14
N ARG A 186 9.46 0.78 -0.66
CA ARG A 186 8.11 0.99 -1.19
C ARG A 186 7.65 -0.15 -2.09
N ASN A 187 8.56 -0.88 -2.73
CA ASN A 187 8.25 -2.00 -3.63
C ASN A 187 7.34 -3.07 -3.01
N VAL A 188 7.24 -3.18 -1.68
CA VAL A 188 6.27 -4.09 -1.03
C VAL A 188 4.84 -3.85 -1.49
N ILE A 189 4.40 -2.59 -1.65
CA ILE A 189 3.01 -2.31 -2.08
C ILE A 189 2.79 -2.61 -3.56
N GLU A 190 3.79 -2.36 -4.40
CA GLU A 190 3.74 -2.72 -5.82
C GLU A 190 3.64 -4.24 -6.00
N ARG A 191 4.42 -5.00 -5.20
CA ARG A 191 4.33 -6.46 -5.15
C ARG A 191 2.97 -6.92 -4.62
N ALA A 192 2.45 -6.30 -3.55
CA ALA A 192 1.14 -6.63 -2.99
C ALA A 192 0.03 -6.45 -4.04
N PHE A 193 0.05 -5.35 -4.81
CA PHE A 193 -0.87 -5.15 -5.94
C PHE A 193 -0.70 -6.20 -7.03
N GLY A 194 0.55 -6.56 -7.38
CA GLY A 194 0.84 -7.60 -8.35
C GLY A 194 0.24 -8.95 -7.93
N LEU A 195 0.45 -9.35 -6.67
CA LEU A 195 -0.09 -10.58 -6.10
C LEU A 195 -1.62 -10.54 -6.00
N LEU A 196 -2.20 -9.42 -5.56
CA LEU A 196 -3.65 -9.22 -5.49
C LEU A 196 -4.30 -9.43 -6.87
N LYS A 197 -3.79 -8.75 -7.89
CA LYS A 197 -4.32 -8.87 -9.27
C LYS A 197 -3.99 -10.23 -9.90
N GLY A 198 -2.88 -10.86 -9.51
CA GLY A 198 -2.53 -12.22 -9.93
C GLY A 198 -3.47 -13.28 -9.36
N ARG A 199 -3.82 -13.16 -8.07
CA ARG A 199 -4.72 -14.07 -7.35
C ARG A 199 -6.18 -13.91 -7.80
N TRP A 200 -6.61 -12.68 -8.07
CA TRP A 200 -8.01 -12.37 -8.35
C TRP A 200 -8.21 -11.88 -9.78
N ALA A 201 -8.54 -12.82 -10.69
CA ALA A 201 -8.74 -12.50 -12.10
C ALA A 201 -9.82 -11.43 -12.35
N ILE A 202 -10.83 -11.34 -11.45
CA ILE A 202 -11.90 -10.33 -11.48
C ILE A 202 -11.39 -8.87 -11.38
N LEU A 203 -10.16 -8.66 -10.91
CA LEU A 203 -9.53 -7.34 -10.79
C LEU A 203 -8.72 -6.92 -12.02
N ARG A 204 -8.43 -7.84 -12.95
CA ARG A 204 -7.59 -7.57 -14.15
C ARG A 204 -8.39 -7.10 -15.36
N GLY A 205 -9.63 -7.60 -15.49
CA GLY A 205 -10.52 -7.31 -16.61
C GLY A 205 -11.46 -6.14 -16.36
N LYS A 206 -12.16 -5.70 -17.40
CA LYS A 206 -13.31 -4.80 -17.23
C LYS A 206 -14.39 -5.53 -16.44
N SER A 207 -14.86 -4.90 -15.39
CA SER A 207 -16.01 -5.39 -14.63
C SER A 207 -17.30 -5.22 -15.44
N TYR A 208 -18.21 -6.20 -15.36
CA TYR A 208 -19.60 -6.07 -15.82
C TYR A 208 -20.51 -5.45 -14.76
N TYR A 209 -19.99 -5.20 -13.56
CA TYR A 209 -20.73 -4.64 -12.44
C TYR A 209 -20.69 -3.12 -12.45
N LEU A 210 -21.68 -2.53 -11.77
CA LEU A 210 -21.65 -1.12 -11.38
C LEU A 210 -20.40 -0.84 -10.53
N VAL A 211 -19.85 0.37 -10.64
CA VAL A 211 -18.62 0.79 -9.92
C VAL A 211 -18.70 0.49 -8.44
N GLN A 212 -19.84 0.76 -7.78
CA GLN A 212 -20.01 0.49 -6.35
C GLN A 212 -19.87 -0.99 -5.99
N VAL A 213 -20.40 -1.89 -6.82
CA VAL A 213 -20.24 -3.34 -6.64
C VAL A 213 -18.79 -3.74 -6.86
N GLN A 214 -18.13 -3.19 -7.89
CA GLN A 214 -16.71 -3.43 -8.10
C GLN A 214 -15.86 -2.96 -6.92
N CYS A 215 -16.19 -1.83 -6.28
CA CYS A 215 -15.48 -1.35 -5.09
C CYS A 215 -15.62 -2.33 -3.91
N ARG A 216 -16.81 -2.90 -3.70
CA ARG A 216 -17.02 -3.95 -2.70
C ARG A 216 -16.21 -5.21 -3.01
N THR A 217 -16.18 -5.62 -4.27
CA THR A 217 -15.34 -6.74 -4.73
C THR A 217 -13.85 -6.48 -4.47
N ILE A 218 -13.35 -5.27 -4.75
CA ILE A 218 -11.96 -4.89 -4.47
C ILE A 218 -11.66 -5.04 -2.98
N MET A 219 -12.48 -4.46 -2.11
CA MET A 219 -12.31 -4.57 -0.65
C MET A 219 -12.32 -6.03 -0.20
N ALA A 220 -13.21 -6.86 -0.74
CA ALA A 220 -13.28 -8.29 -0.46
C ALA A 220 -11.99 -9.03 -0.82
N CYS A 221 -11.49 -8.77 -2.03
CA CYS A 221 -10.27 -9.37 -2.53
C CYS A 221 -9.06 -8.99 -1.67
N CYS A 222 -8.97 -7.76 -1.17
CA CYS A 222 -7.92 -7.34 -0.24
C CYS A 222 -8.05 -8.03 1.12
N LEU A 223 -9.25 -8.13 1.69
CA LEU A 223 -9.47 -8.83 2.97
C LEU A 223 -9.13 -10.33 2.87
N LEU A 224 -9.59 -11.01 1.81
CA LEU A 224 -9.23 -12.40 1.56
C LEU A 224 -7.73 -12.55 1.23
N HIS A 225 -7.12 -11.56 0.59
CA HIS A 225 -5.68 -11.56 0.35
C HIS A 225 -4.92 -11.61 1.68
N ASN A 226 -5.29 -10.75 2.63
CA ASN A 226 -4.69 -10.72 3.96
C ASN A 226 -4.92 -12.02 4.72
N LEU A 227 -6.15 -12.55 4.70
CA LEU A 227 -6.47 -13.82 5.36
C LEU A 227 -5.56 -14.94 4.82
N ILE A 228 -5.49 -15.10 3.51
CA ILE A 228 -4.63 -16.12 2.89
C ILE A 228 -3.16 -15.88 3.24
N ASN A 229 -2.67 -14.63 3.23
CA ASN A 229 -1.28 -14.36 3.58
C ASN A 229 -0.99 -14.75 5.03
N ARG A 230 -1.91 -14.49 5.97
CA ARG A 230 -1.79 -14.88 7.37
C ARG A 230 -1.81 -16.40 7.54
N GLU A 231 -2.75 -17.10 6.91
CA GLU A 231 -2.87 -18.55 7.10
C GLU A 231 -1.78 -19.34 6.35
N MET A 232 -1.31 -18.84 5.20
CA MET A 232 -0.25 -19.49 4.44
C MET A 232 1.15 -19.18 4.98
N SER A 233 1.36 -18.06 5.69
CA SER A 233 2.64 -17.81 6.38
C SER A 233 2.88 -18.81 7.50
N TYR A 234 1.82 -19.23 8.21
CA TYR A 234 1.89 -20.27 9.25
C TYR A 234 2.31 -21.66 8.75
N ILE A 235 2.24 -21.93 7.44
CA ILE A 235 2.62 -23.24 6.88
C ILE A 235 4.15 -23.33 6.69
N GLU A 236 4.88 -22.21 6.69
CA GLU A 236 6.35 -22.17 6.59
C GLU A 236 7.07 -22.03 7.94
N GLU A 237 6.35 -21.89 9.06
CA GLU A 237 6.91 -21.64 10.39
C GLU A 237 6.80 -22.88 11.30
N LEU A 238 7.68 -23.85 11.07
CA LEU A 238 8.27 -24.64 12.14
C LEU A 238 9.76 -24.29 12.17
N ASP A 239 10.11 -23.22 12.88
CA ASP A 239 11.18 -23.20 13.89
C ASP A 239 11.51 -21.76 14.32
N ASP A 240 11.66 -21.67 15.64
CA ASP A 240 12.36 -20.68 16.47
C ASP A 240 11.62 -19.41 16.93
N GLU A 241 11.20 -19.51 18.20
CA GLU A 241 10.96 -18.42 19.15
C GLU A 241 12.17 -17.49 19.27
N ASP A 242 11.95 -16.18 19.14
CA ASP A 242 12.68 -15.16 19.91
C ASP A 242 11.76 -13.97 20.15
N ASP A 243 11.39 -13.85 21.42
CA ASP A 243 10.44 -12.90 21.99
C ASP A 243 11.11 -11.53 22.17
N GLY A 244 10.51 -10.52 21.56
CA GLY A 244 10.99 -9.14 21.54
C GLY A 244 9.81 -8.19 21.57
N ASP A 245 9.04 -8.28 22.65
CA ASP A 245 7.95 -7.36 23.02
C ASP A 245 8.35 -5.89 22.81
N SER A 246 7.75 -5.26 21.81
CA SER A 246 7.67 -3.80 21.74
C SER A 246 6.23 -3.38 21.97
N THR A 247 5.88 -3.23 23.24
CA THR A 247 4.68 -2.54 23.69
C THR A 247 4.63 -1.12 23.13
N HIS A 248 3.88 -0.90 22.05
CA HIS A 248 3.55 0.45 21.62
C HIS A 248 2.45 1.01 22.52
N ALA A 249 2.85 1.91 23.42
CA ALA A 249 1.92 2.78 24.11
C ALA A 249 1.10 3.57 23.08
N THR A 250 -0.22 3.40 23.10
CA THR A 250 -1.16 4.32 22.45
C THR A 250 -1.09 5.65 23.19
N THR A 251 -0.10 6.49 22.90
CA THR A 251 -0.15 7.89 23.31
C THR A 251 -1.29 8.53 22.52
N SER A 252 -2.29 9.02 23.26
CA SER A 252 -3.34 9.92 22.78
C SER A 252 -2.70 11.20 22.25
N GLY A 253 -2.14 11.15 21.03
CA GLY A 253 -1.45 12.25 20.35
C GLY A 253 -2.21 12.70 19.10
N ASP A 254 -2.11 13.98 18.78
CA ASP A 254 -2.74 14.61 17.62
C ASP A 254 -2.49 13.81 16.32
N ASP A 255 -3.55 13.30 15.69
CA ASP A 255 -3.47 12.73 14.35
C ASP A 255 -3.21 13.84 13.31
N ILE A 256 -2.44 13.53 12.27
CA ILE A 256 -2.25 14.41 11.12
C ILE A 256 -3.52 14.42 10.28
N THR A 257 -4.23 15.55 10.26
CA THR A 257 -5.51 15.70 9.53
C THR A 257 -5.36 16.40 8.18
N TYR A 258 -4.18 16.94 7.86
CA TYR A 258 -3.94 17.71 6.64
C TYR A 258 -2.49 17.60 6.19
N ILE A 259 -2.25 17.76 4.88
CA ILE A 259 -0.93 17.55 4.25
C ILE A 259 -0.50 18.82 3.53
N GLU A 260 0.62 19.36 3.98
CA GLU A 260 1.37 20.41 3.29
C GLU A 260 2.85 20.09 3.24
N PRO A 261 3.56 20.57 2.20
CA PRO A 261 5.02 20.53 2.18
C PRO A 261 5.58 21.17 3.43
N SER A 262 6.44 20.43 4.15
CA SER A 262 7.08 20.93 5.35
C SER A 262 8.59 21.07 5.13
N ASN A 263 9.13 22.22 5.51
CA ASN A 263 10.58 22.46 5.50
C ASN A 263 11.27 21.51 6.48
N GLU A 264 10.69 21.31 7.67
CA GLU A 264 11.22 20.40 8.69
C GLU A 264 11.36 18.96 8.15
N TRP A 265 10.34 18.46 7.44
CA TRP A 265 10.38 17.13 6.83
C TRP A 265 11.31 17.05 5.63
N THR A 266 11.58 18.18 4.98
CA THR A 266 12.56 18.26 3.90
C THR A 266 13.97 18.21 4.46
N GLU A 267 14.25 19.00 5.50
CA GLU A 267 15.53 19.00 6.23
C GLU A 267 15.80 17.64 6.89
N TRP A 268 14.77 17.04 7.52
CA TRP A 268 14.89 15.69 8.08
C TRP A 268 15.24 14.65 7.03
N ARG A 269 14.57 14.67 5.87
CA ARG A 269 14.90 13.77 4.74
C ARG A 269 16.32 14.00 4.23
N ASP A 270 16.77 15.25 4.13
CA ASP A 270 18.12 15.60 3.69
C ASP A 270 19.20 15.11 4.67
N ALA A 271 18.94 15.24 5.97
CA ALA A 271 19.81 14.70 7.02
C ALA A 271 19.85 13.17 6.98
N LEU A 272 18.68 12.52 6.86
CA LEU A 272 18.56 11.07 6.74
C LEU A 272 19.32 10.55 5.50
N ALA A 273 19.12 11.17 4.34
CA ALA A 273 19.81 10.80 3.10
C ALA A 273 21.33 10.90 3.25
N SER A 274 21.81 11.97 3.90
CA SER A 274 23.24 12.18 4.15
C SER A 274 23.81 11.12 5.09
N SER A 275 23.15 10.83 6.21
CA SER A 275 23.57 9.79 7.16
C SER A 275 23.65 8.41 6.50
N MET A 276 22.58 8.03 5.80
CA MET A 276 22.50 6.75 5.09
C MET A 276 23.63 6.58 4.07
N PHE A 277 23.98 7.66 3.36
CA PHE A 277 25.03 7.62 2.36
C PHE A 277 26.42 7.53 2.99
N THR A 278 26.70 8.30 4.03
CA THR A 278 27.99 8.23 4.76
C THR A 278 28.21 6.83 5.34
N GLU A 279 27.20 6.24 5.98
CA GLU A 279 27.29 4.87 6.50
C GLU A 279 27.53 3.84 5.38
N TRP A 280 26.83 3.99 4.25
CA TRP A 280 27.04 3.13 3.09
C TRP A 280 28.46 3.23 2.52
N GLN A 281 29.02 4.44 2.41
CA GLN A 281 30.39 4.63 1.94
C GLN A 281 31.40 3.96 2.88
N LEU A 282 31.21 4.06 4.19
CA LEU A 282 32.09 3.42 5.18
C LEU A 282 32.06 1.89 5.09
N CYS A 283 30.91 1.28 4.76
CA CYS A 283 30.80 -0.17 4.61
C CYS A 283 31.32 -0.72 3.27
N ASN A 284 31.60 0.13 2.28
CA ASN A 284 32.04 -0.28 0.93
C ASN A 284 33.45 0.24 0.56
N GLN A 285 34.20 0.74 1.55
CA GLN A 285 35.66 0.94 1.46
C GLN A 285 36.39 -0.34 1.88
#